data_AF-A0A5J4WAF6-F1
#
_entry.id   AF-A0A5J4WAF6-F1
#
_cell.length_a   1.000
_cell.length_b   1.000
_cell.length_c   1.000
_cell.angle_alpha   90.00
_cell.angle_beta   90.00
_cell.angle_gamma   90.00
#
_symmetry.space_group_name_H-M   'P 1'
#
loop_
_entity.id
_entity.type
_entity.pdbx_description
1 polymer ?
#
loop_
_entity_poly.entity_id
_entity_poly.type
_entity_poly.pdbx_seq_one_letter_code
_entity_poly.pdbx_strand_id
1 'polypeptide(L)'
;MEVEFSNAGTIGAIGIVRDSYNKSTGVHPNVYPHNQHMVSYGMRNFGNGKVFYQGNGTQGNIAYKDNQKIKAEFDSEKGTLIFAVDGIQQPVYMSGINEKVRFIIYLCYNGQSCTIRSLKKLITPTLGHVKNEQAVLW
;
A
#
# COMPACT_ATOMS: atom_id res chain seq x y z
N MET A 1 -5.57 6.91 3.10
CA MET A 1 -5.74 6.11 4.34
C MET A 1 -4.44 6.17 5.14
N GLU A 2 -4.52 6.34 6.45
CA GLU A 2 -3.38 6.22 7.37
C GLU A 2 -3.69 5.15 8.42
N VAL A 3 -2.73 4.26 8.65
CA VAL A 3 -2.88 3.09 9.52
C VAL A 3 -1.66 2.90 10.41
N GLU A 4 -1.82 2.07 11.43
CA GLU A 4 -0.76 1.63 12.32
C GLU A 4 -0.99 0.15 12.67
N PHE A 5 0.04 -0.67 12.52
CA PHE A 5 -0.02 -2.09 12.86
C PHE A 5 0.46 -2.31 14.29
N SER A 6 -0.19 -3.24 14.99
CA SER A 6 0.21 -3.67 16.33
C SER A 6 0.22 -5.19 16.41
N ASN A 7 1.27 -5.73 17.05
CA ASN A 7 1.56 -7.16 17.13
C ASN A 7 1.70 -7.83 15.75
N ALA A 8 2.02 -7.08 14.68
CA ALA A 8 2.17 -7.65 13.35
C ALA A 8 3.59 -8.23 13.13
N GLY A 9 4.54 -7.91 14.02
CA GLY A 9 5.92 -8.38 13.96
C GLY A 9 6.61 -7.88 12.69
N THR A 10 6.59 -8.70 11.65
CA THR A 10 7.21 -8.38 10.34
C THR A 10 6.31 -8.71 9.15
N ILE A 11 5.04 -9.07 9.37
CA ILE A 11 4.09 -9.42 8.31
C ILE A 11 2.81 -8.59 8.46
N GLY A 12 2.79 -7.47 7.74
CA GLY A 12 1.65 -6.59 7.54
C GLY A 12 1.84 -5.83 6.23
N ALA A 13 0.75 -5.56 5.52
CA ALA A 13 0.80 -4.79 4.28
C ALA A 13 -0.45 -3.93 4.09
N ILE A 14 -0.29 -2.86 3.31
CA ILE A 14 -1.38 -2.02 2.83
C ILE A 14 -1.33 -1.92 1.31
N GLY A 15 -2.40 -1.44 0.70
CA GLY A 15 -2.38 -1.11 -0.72
C GLY A 15 -3.77 -0.79 -1.25
N ILE A 16 -3.99 -1.13 -2.51
CA ILE A 16 -5.28 -0.95 -3.18
C ILE A 16 -5.66 -2.18 -4.02
N VAL A 17 -6.95 -2.32 -4.26
CA VAL A 17 -7.54 -3.30 -5.18
C VAL A 17 -8.49 -2.61 -6.14
N ARG A 18 -8.59 -3.11 -7.37
CA ARG A 18 -9.65 -2.71 -8.32
C ARG A 18 -11.04 -2.78 -7.67
N ASP A 19 -11.86 -1.76 -7.89
CA ASP A 19 -13.24 -1.76 -7.41
C ASP A 19 -14.06 -2.88 -8.07
N SER A 20 -13.79 -3.15 -9.35
CA SER A 20 -14.40 -4.23 -10.14
C SER A 20 -14.06 -5.65 -9.68
N TYR A 21 -13.05 -5.82 -8.81
CA TYR A 21 -12.58 -7.14 -8.38
C TYR A 21 -13.24 -7.61 -7.08
N ASN A 22 -14.20 -8.53 -7.19
CA ASN A 22 -15.04 -8.94 -6.06
C ASN A 22 -14.27 -9.71 -4.96
N LYS A 23 -13.28 -10.54 -5.32
CA LYS A 23 -12.58 -11.41 -4.35
C LYS A 23 -11.40 -10.70 -3.67
N SER A 24 -11.73 -9.75 -2.80
CA SER A 24 -10.74 -8.87 -2.15
C SER A 24 -10.39 -9.23 -0.69
N THR A 25 -11.13 -10.16 -0.07
CA THR A 25 -10.96 -10.55 1.33
C THR A 25 -10.50 -12.01 1.47
N GLY A 26 -9.72 -12.32 2.51
CA GLY A 26 -9.26 -13.69 2.79
C GLY A 26 -8.25 -14.23 1.77
N VAL A 27 -7.55 -13.34 1.06
CA VAL A 27 -6.59 -13.68 0.00
C VAL A 27 -5.25 -13.02 0.22
N HIS A 28 -4.17 -13.65 -0.25
CA HIS A 28 -2.86 -13.04 -0.25
C HIS A 28 -2.71 -12.13 -1.49
N PRO A 29 -2.41 -10.82 -1.32
CA PRO A 29 -2.43 -9.86 -2.43
C PRO A 29 -1.39 -10.16 -3.52
N ASN A 30 -0.27 -10.79 -3.17
CA ASN A 30 0.81 -11.10 -4.12
C ASN A 30 0.66 -12.46 -4.84
N VAL A 31 -0.40 -13.22 -4.54
CA VAL A 31 -0.63 -14.55 -5.15
C VAL A 31 -1.57 -14.41 -6.35
N TYR A 32 -1.30 -15.17 -7.42
CA TYR A 32 -2.19 -15.25 -8.59
C TYR A 32 -3.54 -15.89 -8.20
N PRO A 33 -4.69 -15.40 -8.70
CA PRO A 33 -4.86 -14.30 -9.66
C PRO A 33 -4.96 -12.91 -9.01
N HIS A 34 -4.97 -12.82 -7.68
CA HIS A 34 -5.21 -11.58 -6.93
C HIS A 34 -4.19 -10.49 -7.25
N ASN A 35 -2.93 -10.88 -7.45
CA ASN A 35 -1.83 -9.98 -7.79
C ASN A 35 -2.00 -9.25 -9.13
N GLN A 36 -2.93 -9.67 -9.98
CA GLN A 36 -3.28 -8.96 -11.21
C GLN A 36 -4.19 -7.76 -10.95
N HIS A 37 -4.86 -7.71 -9.80
CA HIS A 37 -5.87 -6.72 -9.45
C HIS A 37 -5.53 -5.89 -8.21
N MET A 38 -4.39 -6.19 -7.57
CA MET A 38 -3.98 -5.62 -6.29
C MET A 38 -2.57 -5.07 -6.36
N VAL A 39 -2.36 -3.94 -5.69
CA VAL A 39 -1.05 -3.41 -5.35
C VAL A 39 -0.85 -3.58 -3.85
N SER A 40 0.35 -3.94 -3.43
CA SER A 40 0.69 -4.03 -2.01
C SER A 40 2.06 -3.45 -1.68
N TYR A 41 2.18 -2.90 -0.47
CA TYR A 41 3.40 -2.38 0.13
C TYR A 41 3.44 -2.78 1.60
N GLY A 42 4.51 -3.46 2.03
CA GLY A 42 4.51 -4.16 3.30
C GLY A 42 5.84 -4.26 4.03
N MET A 43 5.74 -4.83 5.23
CA MET A 43 6.83 -5.08 6.17
C MET A 43 7.89 -6.06 5.64
N ARG A 44 8.94 -6.28 6.46
CA ARG A 44 10.13 -7.09 6.11
C ARG A 44 9.79 -8.47 5.52
N ASN A 45 9.00 -9.27 6.22
CA ASN A 45 8.71 -10.64 5.81
C ASN A 45 7.53 -10.74 4.84
N PHE A 46 6.73 -9.68 4.68
CA PHE A 46 5.71 -9.63 3.64
C PHE A 46 6.34 -9.42 2.25
N GLY A 47 7.32 -8.50 2.17
CA GLY A 47 7.83 -8.06 0.87
C GLY A 47 9.08 -7.19 0.93
N ASN A 48 9.62 -6.99 2.14
CA ASN A 48 10.78 -6.14 2.42
C ASN A 48 10.68 -4.73 1.82
N GLY A 49 9.53 -4.09 2.01
CA GLY A 49 9.27 -2.73 1.52
C GLY A 49 9.02 -2.64 0.02
N LYS A 50 9.06 -3.73 -0.75
CA LYS A 50 8.76 -3.64 -2.19
C LYS A 50 7.30 -3.27 -2.43
N VAL A 51 7.06 -2.51 -3.49
CA VAL A 51 5.71 -2.32 -4.06
C VAL A 51 5.46 -3.45 -5.04
N PHE A 52 4.46 -4.28 -4.76
CA PHE A 52 4.09 -5.41 -5.61
C PHE A 52 2.93 -5.08 -6.53
N TYR A 53 3.06 -5.43 -7.81
CA TYR A 53 1.99 -5.42 -8.80
C TYR A 53 2.26 -6.46 -9.91
N GLN A 54 1.21 -7.17 -10.35
CA GLN A 54 1.30 -8.24 -11.36
C GLN A 54 2.36 -9.32 -11.06
N GLY A 55 2.61 -9.59 -9.77
CA GLY A 55 3.63 -10.54 -9.31
C GLY A 55 5.06 -10.00 -9.26
N ASN A 56 5.30 -8.77 -9.70
CA ASN A 56 6.61 -8.13 -9.66
C ASN A 56 6.73 -7.22 -8.43
N GLY A 57 7.86 -7.28 -7.72
CA GLY A 57 8.14 -6.44 -6.56
C GLY A 57 9.22 -5.41 -6.85
N THR A 58 8.84 -4.13 -6.93
CA THR A 58 9.75 -3.01 -7.18
C THR A 58 10.42 -2.55 -5.88
N GLN A 59 11.75 -2.50 -5.86
CA GLN A 59 12.56 -2.06 -4.72
C GLN A 59 12.70 -0.54 -4.68
N GLY A 60 12.91 0.02 -3.48
CA GLY A 60 13.25 1.43 -3.28
C GLY A 60 12.65 2.01 -1.99
N ASN A 61 11.52 1.47 -1.55
CA ASN A 61 10.91 1.88 -0.27
C ASN A 61 11.53 1.08 0.89
N ILE A 62 11.48 1.67 2.08
CA ILE A 62 11.87 0.96 3.30
C ILE A 62 10.78 -0.04 3.70
N ALA A 63 11.16 -1.10 4.41
CA ALA A 63 10.20 -1.93 5.13
C ALA A 63 9.85 -1.24 6.46
N TYR A 64 8.58 -0.90 6.66
CA TYR A 64 8.11 -0.39 7.96
C TYR A 64 7.99 -1.51 8.99
N LYS A 65 7.89 -1.10 10.26
CA LYS A 65 7.79 -1.95 11.45
C LYS A 65 6.46 -1.70 12.16
N ASP A 66 6.18 -2.54 13.15
CA ASP A 66 5.08 -2.32 14.08
C ASP A 66 5.13 -0.93 14.70
N ASN A 67 3.93 -0.39 14.98
CA ASN A 67 3.68 0.90 15.63
C ASN A 67 4.16 2.14 14.86
N GLN A 68 4.66 1.99 13.63
CA GLN A 68 4.87 3.12 12.72
C GLN A 68 3.56 3.52 12.05
N LYS A 69 3.43 4.79 11.69
CA LYS A 69 2.29 5.30 10.92
C LYS A 69 2.57 5.12 9.44
N ILE A 70 1.70 4.40 8.75
CA ILE A 70 1.83 4.15 7.32
C ILE A 70 0.65 4.77 6.61
N LYS A 71 0.96 5.57 5.59
CA LYS A 71 -0.04 6.26 4.78
C LYS A 71 0.00 5.76 3.35
N ALA A 72 -1.18 5.50 2.80
CA ALA A 72 -1.42 5.33 1.38
C ALA A 72 -2.34 6.47 0.91
N GLU A 73 -1.85 7.32 0.03
CA GLU A 73 -2.61 8.45 -0.53
C GLU A 73 -2.87 8.21 -2.01
N PHE A 74 -4.15 8.14 -2.37
CA PHE A 74 -4.60 7.94 -3.74
C PHE A 74 -5.10 9.27 -4.29
N ASP A 75 -4.48 9.72 -5.38
CA ASP A 75 -4.91 10.89 -6.15
C ASP A 75 -5.63 10.38 -7.40
N SER A 76 -6.95 10.54 -7.44
CA SER A 76 -7.79 10.09 -8.55
C SER A 76 -7.71 10.99 -9.78
N GLU A 77 -7.26 12.25 -9.62
CA GLU A 77 -7.10 13.17 -10.74
C GLU A 77 -5.82 12.87 -11.51
N LYS A 78 -4.73 12.57 -10.78
CA LYS A 78 -3.44 12.18 -11.37
C LYS A 78 -3.32 10.68 -11.63
N GLY A 79 -4.19 9.86 -11.04
CA GLY A 79 -4.11 8.41 -11.12
C GLY A 79 -2.88 7.83 -10.43
N THR A 80 -2.54 8.33 -9.24
CA THR A 80 -1.34 7.92 -8.50
C THR A 80 -1.65 7.38 -7.11
N LEU A 81 -0.85 6.43 -6.64
CA LEU A 81 -0.86 5.95 -5.26
C LEU A 81 0.54 6.09 -4.67
N ILE A 82 0.69 6.97 -3.68
CA ILE A 82 1.94 7.22 -2.98
C ILE A 82 1.88 6.67 -1.55
N PHE A 83 3.04 6.28 -1.04
CA PHE A 83 3.19 5.72 0.31
C PHE A 83 4.06 6.62 1.19
N ALA A 84 3.77 6.68 2.49
CA ALA A 84 4.65 7.31 3.46
C ALA A 84 4.76 6.46 4.74
N VAL A 85 5.92 6.55 5.40
CA VAL A 85 6.21 5.91 6.69
C VAL A 85 6.62 7.01 7.66
N ASP A 86 5.91 7.14 8.79
CA ASP A 86 6.07 8.21 9.79
C ASP A 86 6.13 9.62 9.17
N GLY A 87 5.27 9.85 8.16
CA GLY A 87 5.19 11.12 7.45
C GLY A 87 6.23 11.32 6.34
N ILE A 88 7.16 10.38 6.16
CA ILE A 88 8.20 10.45 5.12
C ILE A 88 7.72 9.69 3.87
N GLN A 89 7.49 10.42 2.78
CA GLN A 89 7.13 9.82 1.48
C GLN A 89 8.21 8.84 1.00
N GLN A 90 7.76 7.71 0.49
CA GLN A 90 8.59 6.66 -0.09
C GLN A 90 8.73 6.85 -1.60
N PRO A 91 9.90 6.52 -2.20
CA PRO A 91 10.21 6.85 -3.59
C PRO A 91 9.46 6.02 -4.64
N VAL A 92 9.05 4.79 -4.32
CA VAL A 92 8.31 3.91 -5.22
C VAL A 92 6.82 4.10 -5.00
N TYR A 93 6.11 4.45 -6.08
CA TYR A 93 4.69 4.74 -6.09
C TYR A 93 4.02 4.16 -7.34
N MET A 94 2.68 4.07 -7.35
CA MET A 94 1.94 3.67 -8.55
C MET A 94 1.52 4.88 -9.37
N SER A 95 1.49 4.73 -10.70
CA SER A 95 0.95 5.73 -11.63
C SER A 95 0.11 5.07 -12.73
N GLY A 96 -0.74 5.85 -13.40
CA GLY A 96 -1.58 5.37 -14.51
C GLY A 96 -2.89 4.72 -14.08
N ILE A 97 -3.30 4.90 -12.82
CA ILE A 97 -4.55 4.36 -12.30
C ILE A 97 -5.71 5.20 -12.85
N ASN A 98 -6.50 4.62 -13.75
CA ASN A 98 -7.63 5.28 -14.40
C ASN A 98 -9.00 4.66 -14.05
N GLU A 99 -9.06 3.94 -12.92
CA GLU A 99 -10.25 3.24 -12.45
C GLU A 99 -10.50 3.48 -10.96
N LYS A 100 -11.70 3.13 -10.48
CA LYS A 100 -12.03 3.17 -9.04
C LYS A 100 -11.27 2.06 -8.31
N VAL A 101 -10.83 2.37 -7.10
CA VAL A 101 -10.06 1.44 -6.26
C VAL A 101 -10.58 1.47 -4.81
N ARG A 102 -10.31 0.38 -4.08
CA ARG A 102 -10.57 0.27 -2.64
C ARG A 102 -9.23 0.08 -1.93
N PHE A 103 -9.07 0.69 -0.76
CA PHE A 103 -7.92 0.44 0.09
C PHE A 103 -8.00 -0.97 0.70
N ILE A 104 -6.85 -1.62 0.82
CA ILE A 104 -6.72 -2.93 1.46
C ILE A 104 -5.70 -2.90 2.59
N ILE A 105 -5.91 -3.78 3.57
CA ILE A 105 -4.99 -4.10 4.66
C ILE A 105 -4.83 -5.61 4.68
N TYR A 106 -3.61 -6.11 4.81
CA TYR A 106 -3.30 -7.52 4.91
C TYR A 106 -2.72 -7.83 6.30
N LEU A 107 -3.32 -8.82 6.95
CA LEU A 107 -2.90 -9.45 8.21
C LEU A 107 -2.85 -10.96 7.98
N CYS A 108 -1.88 -11.65 8.58
CA CYS A 108 -1.61 -13.07 8.34
C CYS A 108 -1.84 -13.94 9.58
N TYR A 109 -1.44 -13.46 10.75
CA TYR A 109 -1.44 -14.26 11.98
C TYR A 109 -2.51 -13.82 12.97
N ASN A 110 -2.93 -14.76 13.81
CA ASN A 110 -3.83 -14.48 14.93
C ASN A 110 -3.18 -13.48 15.91
N GLY A 111 -3.99 -12.57 16.45
CA GLY A 111 -3.53 -11.55 17.41
C GLY A 111 -2.88 -10.32 16.79
N GLN A 112 -2.61 -10.31 15.48
CA GLN A 112 -2.23 -9.11 14.76
C GLN A 112 -3.43 -8.15 14.66
N SER A 113 -3.17 -6.86 14.73
CA SER A 113 -4.19 -5.85 14.53
C SER A 113 -3.66 -4.68 13.71
N CYS A 114 -4.59 -3.95 13.09
CA CYS A 114 -4.29 -2.73 12.37
C CYS A 114 -5.36 -1.69 12.71
N THR A 115 -4.90 -0.54 13.19
CA THR A 115 -5.77 0.60 13.50
C THR A 115 -5.77 1.55 12.33
N ILE A 116 -6.95 1.83 11.76
CA ILE A 116 -7.12 2.90 10.78
C ILE A 116 -7.17 4.23 11.55
N ARG A 117 -6.06 4.98 11.53
CA ARG A 117 -5.95 6.29 12.20
C ARG A 117 -6.76 7.36 11.48
N SER A 118 -6.81 7.30 10.14
CA SER A 118 -7.58 8.24 9.32
C SER A 118 -7.96 7.65 7.96
N LEU A 119 -9.24 7.78 7.59
CA LEU A 119 -9.74 7.55 6.23
C LEU A 119 -10.62 8.74 5.84
N LYS A 120 -10.09 9.62 5.00
CA LYS A 120 -10.77 10.85 4.57
C LYS A 120 -10.39 11.20 3.15
N LYS A 121 -11.31 11.88 2.46
CA LYS A 121 -11.04 12.55 1.18
C LYS A 121 -10.30 13.86 1.47
N LEU A 122 -9.25 14.13 0.70
CA LEU A 122 -8.45 15.36 0.79
C LEU A 122 -8.76 16.25 -0.43
N ILE A 123 -8.68 17.57 -0.25
CA ILE A 123 -8.83 18.54 -1.34
C ILE A 123 -7.49 18.94 -1.97
N THR A 124 -6.38 18.69 -1.26
CA THR A 124 -5.02 18.91 -1.74
C THR A 124 -4.14 17.72 -1.35
N PRO A 125 -3.14 17.36 -2.19
CA PRO A 125 -2.12 16.40 -1.80
C PRO A 125 -1.39 16.88 -0.56
N THR A 126 -1.05 15.95 0.33
CA THR A 126 -0.30 16.27 1.56
C THR A 126 1.17 15.88 1.49
N LEU A 127 1.54 15.14 0.45
CA LEU A 127 2.89 14.69 0.19
C LEU A 127 3.36 15.29 -1.14
N GLY A 128 4.63 15.66 -1.20
CA GLY A 128 5.26 16.30 -2.37
C GLY A 128 6.35 15.43 -2.97
N HIS A 129 6.91 15.87 -4.10
CA HIS A 129 7.95 15.10 -4.81
C HIS A 129 9.18 14.79 -3.93
N VAL A 130 9.67 13.56 -4.04
CA VAL A 130 10.92 13.10 -3.41
C VAL A 130 11.99 12.80 -4.46
N LYS A 131 13.26 12.83 -4.05
CA LYS A 131 14.38 12.46 -4.93
C LYS A 131 14.32 10.96 -5.25
N ASN A 132 14.71 10.59 -6.48
CA ASN A 132 14.78 9.21 -6.97
C ASN A 132 13.41 8.50 -7.00
N GLU A 133 12.36 9.23 -7.34
CA GLU A 133 11.04 8.65 -7.57
C GLU A 133 11.08 7.58 -8.67
N GLN A 134 10.39 6.47 -8.42
CA GLN A 134 10.22 5.38 -9.36
C GLN A 134 8.74 5.02 -9.45
N ALA A 135 8.16 5.28 -10.61
CA ALA A 135 6.79 4.90 -10.90
C ALA A 135 6.68 3.42 -11.27
N VAL A 136 5.69 2.74 -10.71
CA VAL A 136 5.21 1.44 -11.17
C VAL A 136 3.90 1.68 -11.93
N LEU A 137 3.85 1.21 -13.17
CA LEU A 137 2.67 1.39 -14.02
C LEU A 137 1.56 0.43 -13.62
N TRP A 138 0.35 0.98 -13.48
CA TRP A 138 -0.90 0.25 -13.27
C TRP A 138 -1.32 -0.58 -14.50
#